data_AF-A0A358DK24-F1
#
_entry.id   AF-A0A358DK24-F1
#
_cell.length_a   1.000
_cell.length_b   1.000
_cell.length_c   1.000
_cell.angle_alpha   90.00
_cell.angle_beta   90.00
_cell.angle_gamma   90.00
#
_symmetry.space_group_name_H-M   'P 1'
#
loop_
_entity.id
_entity.type
_entity.pdbx_description
1 polymer ?
#
loop_
_entity_poly.entity_id
_entity_poly.type
_entity_poly.pdbx_seq_one_letter_code
_entity_poly.pdbx_strand_id
1 'polypeptide(L)'
;GTLKIIARKSGTDIISARINTIESWTYGYFEARLRVPGGKGTWPAFWMLPEKEQLNWPLDGEIDIMEYVGYDPGWIHASVHTKAYNHTIGTQKTARKEVKTAETAFHIYAVEWTADYIKGFVDGVEYFRFNNDGAGNKETWPFNVPFYLKLNLAWGGNWGGAQGVDESKLPATYEIDYVRVYQKK
;
A
#
# COMPACT_ATOMS: atom_id res chain seq x y z
N GLY A 1 -8.23 10.71 17.65
CA GLY A 1 -6.79 10.56 17.93
C GLY A 1 -6.18 9.74 16.82
N THR A 2 -4.87 9.84 16.57
CA THR A 2 -4.19 9.16 15.45
C THR A 2 -3.34 7.98 15.93
N LEU A 3 -3.27 6.91 15.13
CA LEU A 3 -2.20 5.91 15.21
C LEU A 3 -0.91 6.49 14.59
N LYS A 4 0.25 6.18 15.19
CA LYS A 4 1.57 6.59 14.71
C LYS A 4 2.48 5.39 14.55
N ILE A 5 2.91 5.10 13.33
CA ILE A 5 3.99 4.13 13.05
C ILE A 5 5.28 4.94 12.92
N ILE A 6 6.26 4.65 13.79
CA ILE A 6 7.50 5.43 13.88
C ILE A 6 8.68 4.55 13.50
N ALA A 7 9.39 4.92 12.43
CA ALA A 7 10.72 4.39 12.16
C ALA A 7 11.74 5.21 12.96
N ARG A 8 12.56 4.56 13.77
CA ARG A 8 13.56 5.23 14.62
C ARG A 8 14.83 4.41 14.76
N LYS A 9 15.93 5.10 14.98
CA LYS A 9 17.21 4.47 15.32
C LYS A 9 17.15 3.88 16.74
N SER A 10 17.70 2.67 16.87
CA SER A 10 17.85 1.92 18.12
C SER A 10 19.22 1.25 18.10
N GLY A 11 20.24 1.95 18.62
CA GLY A 11 21.64 1.51 18.46
C GLY A 11 22.09 1.61 17.01
N THR A 12 22.54 0.49 16.44
CA THR A 12 22.89 0.35 15.02
C THR A 12 21.69 0.03 14.14
N ASP A 13 20.58 -0.39 14.74
CA ASP A 13 19.40 -0.85 14.02
C ASP A 13 18.41 0.28 13.80
N ILE A 14 17.56 0.10 12.79
CA ILE A 14 16.37 0.93 12.58
C ILE A 14 15.17 0.05 12.79
N ILE A 15 14.35 0.43 13.77
CA ILE A 15 13.15 -0.29 14.14
C ILE A 15 11.93 0.50 13.69
N SER A 16 10.90 -0.22 13.27
CA SER A 16 9.62 0.32 12.82
C SER A 16 8.51 -0.67 13.18
N ALA A 17 7.29 -0.44 12.70
CA ALA A 17 6.19 -1.37 12.85
C ALA A 17 5.56 -1.72 11.50
N ARG A 18 5.08 -2.97 11.43
CA ARG A 18 4.10 -3.44 10.46
C ARG A 18 2.94 -4.03 11.25
N ILE A 19 1.73 -3.56 10.97
CA ILE A 19 0.50 -3.96 11.65
C ILE A 19 -0.43 -4.54 10.60
N ASN A 20 -1.02 -5.70 10.90
CA ASN A 20 -1.98 -6.38 10.04
C ASN A 20 -3.33 -6.47 10.77
N THR A 21 -4.44 -6.46 10.04
CA THR A 21 -5.73 -6.86 10.61
C THR A 21 -5.79 -8.36 10.84
N ILE A 22 -6.57 -8.77 11.85
CA ILE A 22 -6.97 -10.18 12.02
C ILE A 22 -8.12 -10.49 11.06
N GLU A 23 -9.06 -9.56 10.93
CA GLU A 23 -10.17 -9.65 9.98
C GLU A 23 -9.68 -9.56 8.54
N SER A 24 -10.41 -10.24 7.65
CA SER A 24 -10.20 -10.23 6.21
C SER A 24 -11.54 -10.03 5.48
N TRP A 25 -11.45 -9.55 4.25
CA TRP A 25 -12.64 -9.23 3.45
C TRP A 25 -12.44 -9.66 2.01
N THR A 26 -13.51 -10.14 1.37
CA THR A 26 -13.57 -10.23 -0.08
C THR A 26 -14.43 -9.09 -0.58
N TYR A 27 -13.86 -8.24 -1.44
CA TYR A 27 -14.49 -7.04 -1.98
C TYR A 27 -14.85 -5.99 -0.91
N GLY A 28 -15.06 -4.76 -1.36
CA GLY A 28 -15.44 -3.63 -0.52
C GLY A 28 -14.82 -2.32 -0.95
N TYR A 29 -15.07 -1.28 -0.16
CA TYR A 29 -14.36 -0.03 -0.20
C TYR A 29 -13.48 0.08 1.04
N PHE A 30 -12.18 0.25 0.86
CA PHE A 30 -11.20 0.35 1.93
C PHE A 30 -10.54 1.70 1.83
N GLU A 31 -10.58 2.48 2.91
CA GLU A 31 -9.96 3.80 2.94
C GLU A 31 -9.16 3.99 4.22
N ALA A 32 -8.12 4.80 4.12
CA ALA A 32 -7.42 5.31 5.27
C ALA A 32 -7.10 6.79 5.08
N ARG A 33 -7.21 7.56 6.16
CA ARG A 33 -6.79 8.97 6.19
C ARG A 33 -5.39 9.06 6.78
N LEU A 34 -4.43 9.38 5.93
CA LEU A 34 -3.01 9.16 6.16
C LEU A 34 -2.18 10.43 5.89
N ARG A 35 -1.12 10.63 6.67
CA ARG A 35 -0.03 11.56 6.37
C ARG A 35 1.29 10.80 6.38
N VAL A 36 1.98 10.78 5.24
CA VAL A 36 3.22 10.00 5.06
C VAL A 36 4.43 10.77 5.58
N PRO A 37 5.48 10.10 6.07
CA PRO A 37 6.76 10.76 6.31
C PRO A 37 7.47 11.03 4.98
N GLY A 38 8.17 12.18 4.94
CA GLY A 38 9.21 12.41 3.94
C GLY A 38 10.56 11.87 4.38
N GLY A 39 11.54 11.98 3.48
CA GLY A 39 12.93 11.67 3.77
C GLY A 39 13.42 10.42 3.05
N LYS A 40 14.61 10.54 2.48
CA LYS A 40 15.23 9.46 1.71
C LYS A 40 15.39 8.20 2.57
N GLY A 41 14.85 7.08 2.11
CA GLY A 41 14.81 5.82 2.83
C GLY A 41 13.44 5.46 3.39
N THR A 42 12.51 6.40 3.59
CA THR A 42 11.17 6.05 4.08
C THR A 42 10.34 5.38 3.00
N TRP A 43 9.61 4.32 3.35
CA TRP A 43 8.65 3.65 2.48
C TRP A 43 7.39 3.25 3.28
N PRO A 44 6.46 4.19 3.51
CA PRO A 44 5.16 3.86 4.09
C PRO A 44 4.26 3.15 3.07
N ALA A 45 3.46 2.20 3.56
CA ALA A 45 2.52 1.46 2.74
C ALA A 45 1.19 1.23 3.47
N PHE A 46 0.10 1.35 2.72
CA PHE A 46 -1.25 0.88 3.05
C PHE A 46 -1.70 -0.08 1.95
N TRP A 47 -1.82 -1.36 2.29
CA TRP A 47 -1.87 -2.44 1.32
C TRP A 47 -2.57 -3.68 1.89
N MET A 48 -2.76 -4.69 1.04
CA MET A 48 -3.52 -5.89 1.37
C MET A 48 -2.83 -7.14 0.83
N LEU A 49 -2.94 -8.23 1.58
CA LEU A 49 -2.56 -9.58 1.15
C LEU A 49 -3.69 -10.57 1.39
N PRO A 50 -3.76 -11.67 0.63
CA PRO A 50 -4.76 -12.71 0.80
C PRO A 50 -4.54 -13.47 2.11
N GLU A 51 -5.63 -13.88 2.74
CA GLU A 51 -5.60 -14.79 3.88
C GLU A 51 -5.34 -16.22 3.39
N LYS A 52 -4.15 -16.74 3.70
CA LYS A 52 -3.67 -18.08 3.33
C LYS A 52 -2.83 -18.67 4.46
N GLU A 53 -2.97 -19.97 4.70
CA GLU A 53 -2.05 -20.71 5.58
C GLU A 53 -0.61 -20.66 5.03
N GLN A 54 -0.47 -20.82 3.71
CA GLN A 54 0.79 -20.66 2.99
C GLN A 54 0.58 -19.74 1.80
N LEU A 55 1.20 -18.55 1.86
CA LEU A 55 1.15 -17.56 0.80
C LEU A 55 2.09 -17.94 -0.35
N ASN A 56 1.55 -18.08 -1.56
CA ASN A 56 2.30 -18.23 -2.81
C ASN A 56 2.26 -16.91 -3.58
N TRP A 57 3.11 -15.96 -3.18
CA TRP A 57 3.22 -14.67 -3.85
C TRP A 57 4.05 -14.78 -5.14
N PRO A 58 3.66 -14.13 -6.26
CA PRO A 58 2.50 -13.24 -6.43
C PRO A 58 1.25 -13.96 -6.95
N LEU A 59 1.22 -15.29 -7.01
CA LEU A 59 0.07 -16.05 -7.52
C LEU A 59 -1.21 -15.80 -6.72
N ASP A 60 -1.11 -15.59 -5.40
CA ASP A 60 -2.28 -15.32 -4.56
C ASP A 60 -2.71 -13.85 -4.55
N GLY A 61 -1.92 -12.95 -5.14
CA GLY A 61 -2.25 -11.54 -5.31
C GLY A 61 -1.75 -10.60 -4.21
N GLU A 62 -1.70 -9.31 -4.54
CA GLU A 62 -1.42 -8.17 -3.65
C GLU A 62 -2.18 -6.94 -4.17
N ILE A 63 -2.72 -6.13 -3.27
CA ILE A 63 -3.37 -4.85 -3.59
C ILE A 63 -2.69 -3.75 -2.77
N ASP A 64 -1.96 -2.87 -3.45
CA ASP A 64 -1.31 -1.72 -2.85
C ASP A 64 -2.19 -0.49 -3.03
N ILE A 65 -2.84 -0.07 -1.94
CA ILE A 65 -3.79 1.04 -1.93
C ILE A 65 -3.04 2.38 -1.98
N MET A 66 -1.94 2.45 -1.24
CA MET A 66 -1.02 3.58 -1.20
C MET A 66 0.38 3.09 -0.87
N GLU A 67 1.33 3.38 -1.76
CA GLU A 67 2.75 3.36 -1.46
C GLU A 67 3.38 4.72 -1.76
N TYR A 68 4.42 5.04 -1.00
CA TYR A 68 5.22 6.25 -1.15
C TYR A 68 6.68 5.90 -0.91
N VAL A 69 7.59 6.58 -1.61
CA VAL A 69 9.03 6.48 -1.33
C VAL A 69 9.59 7.87 -1.10
N GLY A 70 10.21 8.10 0.06
CA GLY A 70 10.63 9.44 0.47
C GLY A 70 11.78 10.03 -0.34
N TYR A 71 12.33 9.28 -1.31
CA TYR A 71 13.28 9.79 -2.29
C TYR A 71 12.59 10.40 -3.54
N ASP A 72 11.31 10.10 -3.79
CA ASP A 72 10.52 10.67 -4.89
C ASP A 72 9.30 11.43 -4.33
N PRO A 73 9.54 12.61 -3.71
CA PRO A 73 8.54 13.24 -2.88
C PRO A 73 7.32 13.71 -3.67
N GLY A 74 6.15 13.62 -3.04
CA GLY A 74 4.86 13.95 -3.62
C GLY A 74 4.28 12.89 -4.55
N TRP A 75 4.97 11.80 -4.88
CA TRP A 75 4.44 10.77 -5.76
C TRP A 75 3.88 9.58 -4.99
N ILE A 76 2.56 9.40 -5.09
CA ILE A 76 1.84 8.28 -4.50
C ILE A 76 1.59 7.22 -5.57
N HIS A 77 1.70 5.95 -5.18
CA HIS A 77 1.51 4.79 -6.04
C HIS A 77 0.33 3.94 -5.54
N ALA A 78 -0.46 3.44 -6.49
CA ALA A 78 -1.32 2.27 -6.29
C ALA A 78 -0.92 1.20 -7.29
N SER A 79 -0.86 -0.04 -6.81
CA SER A 79 -0.42 -1.19 -7.59
C SER A 79 -1.32 -2.39 -7.31
N VAL A 80 -1.34 -3.32 -8.27
CA VAL A 80 -1.72 -4.71 -7.99
C VAL A 80 -0.62 -5.62 -8.47
N HIS A 81 -0.39 -6.69 -7.70
CA HIS A 81 0.52 -7.75 -8.10
C HIS A 81 -0.22 -9.08 -8.24
N THR A 82 0.08 -9.79 -9.32
CA THR A 82 -0.43 -11.13 -9.65
C THR A 82 0.70 -11.95 -10.25
N LYS A 83 0.47 -13.24 -10.53
CA LYS A 83 1.46 -14.07 -11.25
C LYS A 83 1.82 -13.46 -12.60
N ALA A 84 0.83 -12.98 -13.35
CA ALA A 84 1.04 -12.38 -14.67
C ALA A 84 1.54 -10.92 -14.61
N TYR A 85 1.23 -10.20 -13.53
CA TYR A 85 1.51 -8.77 -13.38
C TYR A 85 2.27 -8.50 -12.09
N ASN A 86 3.61 -8.53 -12.10
CA ASN A 86 4.40 -8.23 -10.89
C ASN A 86 5.76 -7.62 -11.19
N HIS A 87 6.37 -7.04 -10.16
CA HIS A 87 7.62 -6.29 -10.28
C HIS A 87 8.82 -7.17 -10.61
N THR A 88 8.81 -8.46 -10.26
CA THR A 88 9.92 -9.38 -10.53
C THR A 88 10.11 -9.62 -12.03
N ILE A 89 9.04 -9.55 -12.80
CA ILE A 89 9.06 -9.68 -14.27
C ILE A 89 8.75 -8.36 -15.01
N GLY A 90 8.60 -7.25 -14.28
CA GLY A 90 8.37 -5.92 -14.85
C GLY A 90 7.00 -5.70 -15.50
N THR A 91 5.99 -6.48 -15.11
CA THR A 91 4.63 -6.42 -15.70
C THR A 91 3.55 -5.93 -14.74
N GLN A 92 3.95 -5.45 -13.55
CA GLN A 92 3.04 -4.92 -12.54
C GLN A 92 2.11 -3.85 -13.12
N LYS A 93 0.89 -3.78 -12.60
CA LYS A 93 -0.05 -2.72 -12.94
C LYS A 93 0.01 -1.68 -11.84
N THR A 94 0.63 -0.55 -12.15
CA THR A 94 0.83 0.56 -11.22
C THR A 94 0.41 1.86 -11.90
N ALA A 95 -0.24 2.74 -11.15
CA ALA A 95 -0.39 4.14 -11.51
C ALA A 95 0.18 5.02 -10.40
N ARG A 96 0.57 6.25 -10.76
CA ARG A 96 1.05 7.23 -9.79
C ARG A 96 0.32 8.56 -9.94
N LYS A 97 0.17 9.27 -8.83
CA LYS A 97 -0.44 10.59 -8.77
C LYS A 97 0.40 11.53 -7.90
N GLU A 98 0.56 12.76 -8.37
CA GLU A 98 1.22 13.80 -7.59
C GLU A 98 0.27 14.33 -6.51
N VAL A 99 0.73 14.31 -5.27
CA VAL A 99 0.07 14.82 -4.06
C VAL A 99 1.13 15.61 -3.29
N LYS A 100 1.34 16.87 -3.70
CA LYS A 100 2.41 17.74 -3.18
C LYS A 100 2.39 17.93 -1.66
N THR A 101 1.23 17.75 -1.03
CA THR A 101 1.01 17.89 0.41
C THR A 101 0.99 16.57 1.17
N ALA A 102 1.34 15.43 0.54
CA ALA A 102 1.29 14.11 1.18
C ALA A 102 2.09 14.04 2.50
N GLU A 103 3.21 14.78 2.59
CA GLU A 103 4.07 14.84 3.78
C GLU A 103 3.59 15.82 4.85
N THR A 104 2.75 16.80 4.48
CA THR A 104 2.39 17.93 5.35
C THR A 104 0.92 17.92 5.78
N ALA A 105 0.05 17.29 5.00
CA ALA A 105 -1.38 17.19 5.24
C ALA A 105 -1.86 15.73 5.20
N PHE A 106 -3.00 15.49 5.85
CA PHE A 106 -3.69 14.21 5.73
C PHE A 106 -4.47 14.16 4.42
N HIS A 107 -4.37 13.02 3.74
CA HIS A 107 -5.12 12.70 2.54
C HIS A 107 -5.86 11.37 2.72
N ILE A 108 -6.95 11.18 1.99
CA ILE A 108 -7.70 9.92 2.00
C ILE A 108 -7.21 9.08 0.82
N TYR A 109 -6.67 7.91 1.13
CA TYR A 109 -6.25 6.93 0.16
C TYR A 109 -7.19 5.75 0.24
N ALA A 110 -7.71 5.30 -0.91
CA ALA A 110 -8.74 4.28 -0.91
C ALA A 110 -8.67 3.35 -2.12
N VAL A 111 -9.26 2.17 -1.95
CA VAL A 111 -9.52 1.24 -3.04
C VAL A 111 -11.00 0.82 -3.03
N GLU A 112 -11.62 0.84 -4.21
CA GLU A 112 -12.88 0.14 -4.47
C GLU A 112 -12.55 -1.17 -5.16
N TRP A 113 -12.75 -2.29 -4.46
CA TRP A 113 -12.49 -3.62 -4.95
C TRP A 113 -13.80 -4.39 -5.08
N THR A 114 -14.07 -4.89 -6.28
CA THR A 114 -15.27 -5.66 -6.64
C THR A 114 -14.85 -6.93 -7.40
N ALA A 115 -15.83 -7.76 -7.78
CA ALA A 115 -15.57 -8.90 -8.65
C ALA A 115 -15.08 -8.49 -10.06
N ASP A 116 -15.40 -7.27 -10.50
CA ASP A 116 -15.16 -6.80 -11.87
C ASP A 116 -13.92 -5.91 -11.98
N TYR A 117 -13.52 -5.24 -10.89
CA TYR A 117 -12.42 -4.29 -10.91
C TYR A 117 -11.83 -3.98 -9.53
N ILE A 118 -10.64 -3.40 -9.56
CA ILE A 118 -9.98 -2.70 -8.46
C ILE A 118 -9.68 -1.28 -8.93
N LYS A 119 -10.18 -0.26 -8.22
CA LYS A 119 -9.90 1.15 -8.50
C LYS A 119 -9.24 1.81 -7.30
N GLY A 120 -8.17 2.57 -7.53
CA GLY A 120 -7.47 3.33 -6.50
C GLY A 120 -7.81 4.82 -6.55
N PHE A 121 -7.91 5.45 -5.38
CA PHE A 121 -8.33 6.84 -5.20
C PHE A 121 -7.38 7.60 -4.27
N VAL A 122 -7.22 8.89 -4.57
CA VAL A 122 -6.70 9.89 -3.64
C VAL A 122 -7.73 10.99 -3.52
N ASP A 123 -8.20 11.27 -2.30
CA ASP A 123 -9.22 12.27 -1.97
C ASP A 123 -10.48 12.14 -2.84
N GLY A 124 -10.94 10.90 -3.03
CA GLY A 124 -12.12 10.58 -3.84
C GLY A 124 -11.91 10.64 -5.36
N VAL A 125 -10.72 11.03 -5.83
CA VAL A 125 -10.40 11.08 -7.27
C VAL A 125 -9.69 9.80 -7.69
N GLU A 126 -10.31 9.04 -8.60
CA GLU A 126 -9.74 7.85 -9.21
C GLU A 126 -8.44 8.20 -9.96
N TYR A 127 -7.40 7.38 -9.78
CA TYR A 127 -6.13 7.50 -10.52
C TYR A 127 -5.54 6.16 -10.94
N PHE A 128 -6.13 5.06 -10.47
CA PHE A 128 -5.73 3.71 -10.79
C PHE A 128 -6.98 2.86 -11.08
N ARG A 129 -6.88 1.99 -12.08
CA ARG A 129 -7.91 1.00 -12.40
C ARG A 129 -7.29 -0.26 -12.95
N PHE A 130 -7.70 -1.39 -12.41
CA PHE A 130 -7.41 -2.73 -12.90
C PHE A 130 -8.73 -3.50 -13.07
N ASN A 131 -9.04 -3.90 -14.30
CA ASN A 131 -10.28 -4.62 -14.61
C ASN A 131 -10.02 -6.13 -14.60
N ASN A 132 -10.98 -6.90 -14.11
CA ASN A 132 -11.03 -8.33 -14.29
C ASN A 132 -11.29 -8.65 -15.77
N ASP A 133 -10.47 -9.50 -16.37
CA ASP A 133 -10.62 -9.94 -17.76
C ASP A 133 -11.81 -10.89 -17.96
N GLY A 134 -12.40 -11.39 -16.87
CA GLY A 134 -13.51 -12.33 -16.89
C GLY A 134 -13.12 -13.75 -17.32
N ALA A 135 -11.81 -14.02 -17.48
CA ALA A 135 -11.31 -15.30 -17.95
C ALA A 135 -11.31 -16.39 -16.86
N GLY A 136 -11.56 -16.02 -15.60
CA GLY A 136 -11.49 -16.94 -14.46
C GLY A 136 -10.07 -17.47 -14.18
N ASN A 137 -9.05 -16.81 -14.72
CA ASN A 137 -7.66 -17.20 -14.55
C ASN A 137 -7.06 -16.57 -13.28
N LYS A 138 -6.64 -17.41 -12.34
CA LYS A 138 -6.00 -16.96 -11.10
C LYS A 138 -4.70 -16.19 -11.35
N GLU A 139 -3.98 -16.47 -12.43
CA GLU A 139 -2.73 -15.78 -12.73
C GLU A 139 -2.92 -14.30 -13.08
N THR A 140 -4.07 -13.94 -13.64
CA THR A 140 -4.44 -12.56 -14.01
C THR A 140 -5.39 -11.92 -12.99
N TRP A 141 -6.23 -12.71 -12.33
CA TRP A 141 -7.20 -12.25 -11.33
C TRP A 141 -7.31 -13.22 -10.11
N PRO A 142 -6.43 -13.10 -9.11
CA PRO A 142 -6.55 -13.84 -7.85
C PRO A 142 -7.44 -13.14 -6.79
N PHE A 143 -8.04 -12.00 -7.13
CA PHE A 143 -8.74 -11.10 -6.20
C PHE A 143 -10.20 -11.50 -5.95
N ASN A 144 -10.43 -12.79 -5.68
CA ASN A 144 -11.74 -13.38 -5.42
C ASN A 144 -11.78 -14.21 -4.11
N VAL A 145 -10.82 -13.96 -3.22
CA VAL A 145 -10.68 -14.56 -1.89
C VAL A 145 -10.51 -13.47 -0.83
N PRO A 146 -10.61 -13.77 0.47
CA PRO A 146 -10.45 -12.75 1.50
C PRO A 146 -9.02 -12.19 1.58
N PHE A 147 -8.89 -10.88 1.76
CA PHE A 147 -7.63 -10.17 1.97
C PHE A 147 -7.67 -9.41 3.31
N TYR A 148 -6.55 -9.41 4.03
CA TYR A 148 -6.34 -8.62 5.25
C TYR A 148 -5.57 -7.34 4.95
N LEU A 149 -5.81 -6.29 5.74
CA LEU A 149 -5.16 -4.98 5.59
C LEU A 149 -3.83 -4.91 6.32
N LYS A 150 -2.94 -4.08 5.81
CA LYS A 150 -1.58 -3.88 6.31
C LYS A 150 -1.20 -2.42 6.30
N LEU A 151 -0.54 -1.99 7.38
CA LEU A 151 0.10 -0.69 7.51
C LEU A 151 1.54 -0.90 7.96
N ASN A 152 2.50 -0.31 7.26
CA ASN A 152 3.89 -0.27 7.71
C ASN A 152 4.62 0.99 7.27
N LEU A 153 5.76 1.23 7.89
CA LEU A 153 6.78 2.16 7.45
C LEU A 153 8.10 1.41 7.32
N ALA A 154 8.43 0.97 6.10
CA ALA A 154 9.74 0.39 5.83
C ALA A 154 10.82 1.49 5.79
N TRP A 155 12.07 1.07 6.03
CA TRP A 155 13.26 1.92 5.92
C TRP A 155 14.29 1.25 5.00
N GLY A 156 14.65 1.91 3.90
CA GLY A 156 15.54 1.37 2.89
C GLY A 156 14.88 0.30 2.03
N GLY A 157 15.53 -0.87 1.92
CA GLY A 157 15.12 -1.94 1.02
C GLY A 157 15.37 -1.62 -0.46
N ASN A 158 14.97 -2.55 -1.33
CA ASN A 158 15.25 -2.47 -2.77
C ASN A 158 14.60 -1.25 -3.44
N TRP A 159 13.46 -0.79 -2.91
CA TRP A 159 12.76 0.37 -3.46
C TRP A 159 12.96 1.63 -2.62
N GLY A 160 12.49 1.66 -1.36
CA GLY A 160 12.64 2.84 -0.49
C GLY A 160 14.08 3.35 -0.30
N GLY A 161 15.07 2.46 -0.43
CA GLY A 161 16.50 2.75 -0.35
C GLY A 161 17.23 2.78 -1.70
N ALA A 162 16.51 2.75 -2.84
CA ALA A 162 17.11 2.70 -4.17
C ALA A 162 18.05 3.89 -4.47
N GLN A 163 17.81 5.05 -3.82
CA GLN A 163 18.69 6.23 -3.90
C GLN A 163 19.52 6.45 -2.61
N GLY A 164 19.68 5.39 -1.82
CA GLY A 164 20.29 5.40 -0.49
C GLY A 164 19.28 5.76 0.61
N VAL A 165 19.80 5.98 1.82
CA VAL A 165 19.02 6.39 3.01
C VAL A 165 19.61 7.65 3.63
N ASP A 166 18.80 8.41 4.39
CA ASP A 166 19.22 9.61 5.11
C ASP A 166 18.75 9.53 6.58
N GLU A 167 19.59 8.96 7.45
CA GLU A 167 19.26 8.79 8.88
C GLU A 167 19.01 10.11 9.62
N SER A 168 19.39 11.27 9.08
CA SER A 168 19.05 12.57 9.68
C SER A 168 17.54 12.85 9.66
N LYS A 169 16.78 12.09 8.86
CA LYS A 169 15.31 12.15 8.79
C LYS A 169 14.61 11.26 9.83
N LEU A 170 15.35 10.52 10.65
CA LEU A 170 14.80 9.75 11.76
C LEU A 170 14.67 10.61 13.03
N PRO A 171 13.64 10.40 13.86
CA PRO A 171 12.53 9.46 13.64
C PRO A 171 11.55 9.94 12.56
N ALA A 172 11.16 9.03 11.67
CA ALA A 172 10.14 9.29 10.66
C ALA A 172 8.79 8.77 11.16
N THR A 173 7.74 9.60 11.08
CA THR A 173 6.42 9.28 11.60
C THR A 173 5.40 9.16 10.47
N TYR A 174 4.78 7.99 10.37
CA TYR A 174 3.62 7.73 9.53
C TYR A 174 2.35 7.81 10.37
N GLU A 175 1.49 8.78 10.04
CA GLU A 175 0.30 9.09 10.85
C GLU A 175 -0.97 8.63 10.16
N ILE A 176 -1.80 7.93 10.92
CA ILE A 176 -3.04 7.31 10.47
C ILE A 176 -4.15 7.82 11.38
N ASP A 177 -5.06 8.63 10.83
CA ASP A 177 -6.21 9.14 11.56
C ASP A 177 -7.29 8.06 11.72
N TYR A 178 -7.61 7.37 10.62
CA TYR A 178 -8.48 6.21 10.64
C TYR A 178 -8.18 5.24 9.49
N VAL A 179 -8.66 4.01 9.65
CA VAL A 179 -8.88 3.03 8.58
C VAL A 179 -10.34 2.63 8.64
N ARG A 180 -11.02 2.58 7.49
CA ARG A 180 -12.42 2.15 7.38
C ARG A 180 -12.59 1.16 6.25
N VAL A 181 -13.46 0.18 6.49
CA VAL A 181 -13.87 -0.83 5.51
C VAL A 181 -15.38 -0.78 5.38
N TYR A 182 -15.87 -0.76 4.15
CA TYR A 182 -17.28 -0.77 3.82
C TYR A 182 -17.58 -1.92 2.85
N GLN A 183 -18.62 -2.69 3.14
CA GLN A 183 -19.11 -3.76 2.25
C GLN A 183 -20.56 -3.47 1.87
N LYS A 184 -20.92 -3.80 0.62
CA LYS A 184 -22.34 -3.81 0.22
C LYS A 184 -23.05 -4.94 0.97
N LYS A 185 -24.24 -4.65 1.47
CA LYS A 185 -25.16 -5.64 2.04
C LYS A 185 -25.99 -6.29 0.95
#